data_AF-A0A7V5F147-F1
#
_entry.id   AF-A0A7V5F147-F1
#
_cell.length_a   1.000
_cell.length_b   1.000
_cell.length_c   1.000
_cell.angle_alpha   90.00
_cell.angle_beta   90.00
_cell.angle_gamma   90.00
#
_symmetry.space_group_name_H-M   'P 1'
#
loop_
_entity.id
_entity.type
_entity.pdbx_description
1 polymer ?
#
loop_
_entity_poly.entity_id
_entity_poly.type
_entity_poly.pdbx_seq_one_letter_code
_entity_poly.pdbx_strand_id
1 'polypeptide(L)' 'MTQKILNDHIESTPETAGGKPRIAGHRITVQNIVIWHERMGRSADEIAADYDV' A
#
# COMPACT_ATOMS: atom_id res chain seq x y z
N MET A 1 2.40 -25.80 0.59
CA MET A 1 2.55 -25.00 1.82
C MET A 1 3.44 -23.81 1.46
N THR A 2 2.87 -22.75 0.88
CA THR A 2 3.68 -21.65 0.34
C THR A 2 3.88 -20.63 1.44
N GLN A 3 5.11 -20.54 1.95
CA GLN A 3 5.53 -19.52 2.92
C GLN A 3 5.33 -18.15 2.26
N LYS A 4 4.27 -17.44 2.64
CA LYS A 4 4.07 -16.04 2.27
C LYS A 4 5.14 -15.25 3.01
N ILE A 5 6.26 -15.00 2.35
CA ILE A 5 7.32 -14.15 2.89
C ILE A 5 6.68 -12.78 3.11
N LEU A 6 6.94 -12.16 4.27
CA LEU A 6 6.46 -10.84 4.67
C LEU A 6 6.77 -9.71 3.65
N ASN A 7 7.42 -10.01 2.53
CA ASN A 7 7.81 -9.10 1.47
C ASN A 7 6.76 -8.92 0.36
N ASP A 8 5.64 -9.67 0.39
CA ASP A 8 4.65 -9.67 -0.71
C ASP A 8 3.52 -8.64 -0.52
N HIS A 9 3.68 -7.66 0.36
CA HIS A 9 2.66 -6.63 0.60
C HIS A 9 2.77 -5.44 -0.34
N ILE A 10 3.92 -5.24 -0.99
CA ILE A 10 4.14 -4.14 -1.93
C ILE A 10 4.50 -4.70 -3.30
N GLU A 11 3.73 -4.34 -4.32
CA GLU A 11 3.99 -4.67 -5.71
C GLU A 11 4.28 -3.41 -6.55
N SER A 12 5.14 -3.55 -7.56
CA SER A 12 5.41 -2.51 -8.56
C SER A 12 5.26 -3.13 -9.94
N THR A 13 4.10 -2.95 -10.56
CA THR A 13 3.86 -3.40 -11.93
C THR A 13 3.74 -2.19 -12.85
N PRO A 14 4.43 -2.16 -14.00
CA PRO A 14 4.44 -0.99 -14.89
C PRO A 14 3.05 -0.60 -15.39
N GLU A 15 2.12 -1.56 -15.45
CA GLU A 15 0.76 -1.40 -15.95
C GLU A 15 -0.18 -0.72 -14.95
N THR A 16 0.15 -0.74 -13.65
CA THR A 16 -0.73 -0.24 -12.58
C THR A 16 -0.07 0.89 -11.80
N ALA A 17 -0.84 1.95 -11.51
CA ALA A 17 -0.37 3.16 -10.83
C ALA A 17 0.89 3.80 -11.46
N GLY A 18 1.15 3.55 -12.75
CA GLY A 18 2.30 4.06 -13.48
C GLY A 18 3.64 3.44 -13.07
N GLY A 19 3.64 2.17 -12.62
CA GLY A 19 4.85 1.50 -12.16
C GLY A 19 5.29 1.86 -10.75
N LYS A 20 4.53 2.70 -10.06
CA LYS A 20 4.82 3.09 -8.68
C LYS A 20 4.56 1.92 -7.71
N PRO A 21 5.39 1.78 -6.65
CA PRO A 21 5.14 0.81 -5.59
C PRO A 21 3.81 1.07 -4.91
N ARG A 22 3.02 0.00 -4.78
CA ARG A 22 1.66 0.02 -4.22
C ARG A 22 1.38 -1.21 -3.37
N ILE A 23 0.37 -1.13 -2.52
CA ILE A 23 -0.09 -2.29 -1.76
C ILE A 23 -0.59 -3.38 -2.73
N ALA A 24 -0.17 -4.61 -2.51
CA ALA A 24 -0.55 -5.76 -3.32
C ALA A 24 -2.08 -5.91 -3.39
N GLY A 25 -2.61 -6.15 -4.58
CA GLY A 25 -4.06 -6.25 -4.82
C GLY A 25 -4.82 -4.93 -4.81
N HIS A 26 -4.14 -3.80 -4.53
CA HIS A 26 -4.74 -2.48 -4.44
C HIS A 26 -4.09 -1.50 -5.42
N ARG A 27 -4.79 -0.39 -5.71
CA ARG A 27 -4.24 0.73 -6.48
C ARG A 27 -3.70 1.85 -5.59
N ILE A 28 -3.48 1.55 -4.30
CA ILE A 28 -3.01 2.50 -3.29
C ILE A 28 -1.49 2.46 -3.24
N THR A 29 -0.86 3.54 -3.70
CA THR A 29 0.61 3.64 -3.71
C THR A 29 1.16 3.88 -2.31
N VAL A 30 2.41 3.47 -2.07
CA VAL A 30 3.14 3.81 -0.82
C VAL A 30 3.17 5.32 -0.60
N GLN A 31 3.27 6.11 -1.68
CA GLN A 31 3.19 7.57 -1.63
C GLN A 31 1.86 8.08 -1.05
N ASN A 32 0.73 7.43 -1.34
CA ASN A 32 -0.55 7.81 -0.75
C ASN A 32 -0.53 7.60 0.76
N ILE A 33 -0.02 6.45 1.22
CA ILE A 33 0.11 6.15 2.66
C ILE A 33 0.96 7.21 3.36
N VAL A 34 2.11 7.57 2.78
CA VAL A 34 2.99 8.62 3.34
C VAL A 34 2.27 9.98 3.40
N ILE A 35 1.52 10.35 2.37
CA ILE A 35 0.76 11.62 2.38
C ILE A 35 -0.32 11.59 3.47
N TRP A 36 -1.06 10.49 3.60
CA TRP A 36 -2.11 10.37 4.61
C TRP A 36 -1.53 10.36 6.03
N HIS A 37 -0.42 9.66 6.25
CA HIS A 37 0.23 9.58 7.54
C HIS A 37 0.91 10.89 7.93
N GLU A 38 1.84 11.36 7.10
CA GLU A 38 2.71 12.49 7.45
C GLU A 38 2.03 13.85 7.27
N ARG A 39 1.15 13.99 6.26
CA ARG A 39 0.55 15.29 5.93
C ARG A 39 -0.89 15.45 6.41
N MET A 40 -1.64 14.35 6.55
CA MET A 40 -3.01 14.38 7.07
C MET A 40 -3.11 13.88 8.51
N GLY A 41 -2.03 13.37 9.10
CA GLY A 41 -2.01 12.89 10.49
C GLY A 41 -2.85 11.64 10.73
N ARG A 42 -3.18 10.88 9.68
CA ARG A 42 -3.93 9.61 9.81
C ARG A 42 -2.99 8.49 10.27
N SER A 43 -3.42 7.69 11.23
CA SER A 43 -2.65 6.52 11.66
C SER A 43 -2.65 5.44 10.58
N ALA A 44 -1.60 4.60 10.55
CA ALA A 44 -1.55 3.47 9.62
C ALA A 44 -2.75 2.51 9.78
N ASP A 45 -3.20 2.31 11.03
CA ASP A 45 -4.37 1.49 11.35
C ASP A 45 -5.67 2.08 10.80
N GLU A 46 -5.86 3.40 10.92
CA GLU A 46 -7.02 4.10 10.35
C GLU A 46 -7.05 4.02 8.83
N ILE A 47 -5.88 4.08 8.18
CA ILE A 47 -5.75 3.92 6.73
C ILE A 47 -6.06 2.47 6.33
N ALA A 48 -5.58 1.49 7.09
CA ALA A 48 -5.83 0.08 6.84
C ALA A 48 -7.33 -0.26 6.97
N ALA A 49 -7.99 0.25 8.01
CA ALA A 49 -9.41 0.02 8.24
C ALA A 49 -10.31 0.68 7.18
N ASP A 50 -9.92 1.85 6.65
CA ASP A 50 -10.71 2.59 5.64
C ASP A 50 -10.65 1.91 4.27
N TYR A 51 -9.50 1.32 3.92
CA TYR A 51 -9.23 0.76 2.61
C TYR A 51 -9.12 -0.76 2.56
N ASP A 52 -9.29 -1.45 3.69
CA ASP A 52 -9.15 -2.91 3.85
C ASP A 52 -7.81 -3.44 3.29
N VAL A 53 -6.71 -2.73 3.60
CA VAL A 53 -5.34 -3.00 3.09
C VAL A 53 -4.43 -3.74 4.05
#